data_AF-A0A210PDF2-F1
#
_entry.id   AF-A0A210PDF2-F1
#
_cell.length_a   1.000
_cell.length_b   1.000
_cell.length_c   1.000
_cell.angle_alpha   90.00
_cell.angle_beta   90.00
_cell.angle_gamma   90.00
#
_symmetry.space_group_name_H-M   'P 1'
#
loop_
_entity.id
_entity.type
_entity.pdbx_description
1 polymer ?
#
loop_
_entity_poly.entity_id
_entity_poly.type
_entity_poly.pdbx_seq_one_letter_code
_entity_poly.pdbx_strand_id
1 'polypeptide(L)'
;MNNGHDYHPSTGEFTCDVAGMYLFTLSANVSPGHEMLFCMKYNGHHWRYMAASGSGSHHQTASVSALYRMKHGDIMTVELTRNTDNTMATTTFEGVLLY
;
A
#
# COMPACT_ATOMS: atom_id res chain seq x y z
N MET A 1 -9.78 9.43 1.34
CA MET A 1 -11.15 9.46 1.92
C MET A 1 -11.25 8.26 2.87
N ASN A 2 -11.96 8.36 3.99
CA ASN A 2 -12.06 7.26 4.98
C ASN A 2 -13.52 7.00 5.34
N ASN A 3 -14.30 6.56 4.35
CA ASN A 3 -15.71 6.26 4.54
C ASN A 3 -15.83 4.91 5.25
N GLY A 4 -16.56 4.86 6.37
CA GLY A 4 -16.63 3.67 7.25
C GLY A 4 -15.76 3.79 8.50
N HIS A 5 -14.72 4.64 8.46
CA HIS A 5 -13.69 4.75 9.52
C HIS A 5 -12.84 3.49 9.70
N ASP A 6 -12.82 2.63 8.68
CA ASP A 6 -12.07 1.37 8.62
C ASP A 6 -10.56 1.59 8.53
N TYR A 7 -10.10 2.79 8.14
CA TYR A 7 -8.68 3.13 8.09
C TYR A 7 -8.25 3.93 9.33
N HIS A 8 -7.22 3.46 10.03
CA HIS A 8 -6.65 4.13 11.19
C HIS A 8 -5.43 4.97 10.79
N PRO A 9 -5.53 6.32 10.73
CA PRO A 9 -4.51 7.16 10.12
C PRO A 9 -3.18 7.19 10.88
N SER A 10 -3.18 6.90 12.19
CA SER A 10 -1.93 6.88 12.96
C SER A 10 -1.13 5.58 12.82
N THR A 11 -1.78 4.46 12.51
CA THR A 11 -1.12 3.14 12.35
C THR A 11 -0.98 2.76 10.89
N GLY A 12 -1.76 3.39 10.00
CA GLY A 12 -1.82 3.03 8.58
C GLY A 12 -2.57 1.72 8.31
N GLU A 13 -3.29 1.21 9.30
CA GLU A 13 -4.05 -0.04 9.20
C GLU A 13 -5.43 0.21 8.60
N PHE A 14 -5.78 -0.61 7.60
CA PHE A 14 -7.17 -0.81 7.20
C PHE A 14 -7.70 -2.06 7.90
N THR A 15 -8.78 -1.93 8.67
CA THR A 15 -9.49 -3.05 9.30
C THR A 15 -10.83 -3.21 8.62
N CYS A 16 -11.07 -4.36 8.02
CA CYS A 16 -12.30 -4.64 7.29
C CYS A 16 -13.50 -4.70 8.23
N ASP A 17 -14.45 -3.76 8.10
CA ASP A 17 -15.73 -3.83 8.80
C ASP A 17 -16.71 -4.75 8.03
N VAL A 18 -16.91 -4.51 6.74
CA VAL A 18 -17.86 -5.28 5.91
C VAL A 18 -17.15 -6.36 5.10
N ALA A 19 -17.49 -7.64 5.30
CA ALA A 19 -16.92 -8.72 4.48
C ALA A 19 -17.30 -8.56 2.99
N GLY A 20 -16.34 -8.74 2.08
CA GLY A 20 -16.57 -8.54 0.65
C GLY A 20 -15.31 -8.59 -0.21
N MET A 21 -15.46 -8.31 -1.49
CA MET A 21 -14.34 -8.18 -2.43
C MET A 21 -13.82 -6.75 -2.43
N TYR A 22 -12.55 -6.58 -2.06
CA TYR A 22 -11.89 -5.28 -2.03
C TYR A 22 -10.84 -5.17 -3.13
N LEU A 23 -10.76 -4.00 -3.76
CA LEU A 23 -9.62 -3.61 -4.58
C LEU A 23 -8.70 -2.72 -3.73
N PHE A 24 -7.47 -3.17 -3.52
CA PHE A 24 -6.43 -2.38 -2.88
C PHE A 24 -5.44 -1.89 -3.93
N THR A 25 -5.08 -0.62 -3.86
CA THR A 25 -4.08 0.01 -4.72
C THR A 25 -3.06 0.74 -3.87
N LEU A 26 -1.79 0.45 -4.12
CA LEU A 26 -0.64 1.17 -3.56
C LEU A 26 0.11 1.83 -4.71
N SER A 27 0.44 3.10 -4.57
CA SER A 27 1.35 3.80 -5.48
C SER A 27 2.45 4.52 -4.71
N ALA A 28 3.62 4.63 -5.32
CA ALA A 28 4.75 5.36 -4.76
C ALA A 28 5.44 6.16 -5.87
N ASN A 29 5.66 7.45 -5.65
CA ASN A 29 6.51 8.29 -6.47
C ASN A 29 7.89 8.40 -5.82
N VAL A 30 8.91 7.91 -6.52
CA VAL A 30 10.28 7.80 -6.04
C VAL A 30 11.17 8.77 -6.80
N SER A 31 12.00 9.50 -6.07
CA SER A 31 12.99 10.43 -6.61
C SER A 31 14.07 9.71 -7.41
N PRO A 32 14.68 10.39 -8.41
CA PRO A 32 15.74 9.80 -9.21
C PRO A 32 16.91 9.30 -8.34
N GLY A 33 17.50 8.16 -8.71
CA GLY A 33 18.62 7.55 -8.00
C GLY A 33 18.24 6.71 -6.78
N HIS A 34 16.95 6.60 -6.45
CA HIS A 34 16.48 5.89 -5.26
C HIS A 34 15.66 4.66 -5.62
N GLU A 35 15.75 3.64 -4.78
CA GLU A 35 14.95 2.42 -4.91
C GLU A 35 14.27 2.07 -3.57
N MET A 36 12.99 1.72 -3.66
CA MET A 36 12.17 1.34 -2.53
C MET A 36 11.40 0.05 -2.82
N LEU A 37 11.30 -0.81 -1.82
CA LEU A 37 10.46 -2.01 -1.85
C LEU A 37 9.36 -1.88 -0.81
N PHE A 38 8.13 -1.85 -1.27
CA PHE A 38 6.95 -1.85 -0.41
C PHE A 38 6.34 -3.24 -0.35
N CYS A 39 5.74 -3.59 0.79
CA CYS A 39 4.95 -4.79 1.00
C CYS A 39 3.55 -4.42 1.47
N MET A 40 2.52 -4.86 0.75
CA MET A 40 1.17 -4.96 1.30
C MET A 40 1.06 -6.24 2.10
N LYS A 41 0.65 -6.13 3.37
CA LYS A 41 0.51 -7.25 4.30
C LYS A 41 -0.94 -7.49 4.62
N TYR A 42 -1.32 -8.76 4.58
CA TYR A 42 -2.63 -9.24 4.99
C TYR A 42 -2.49 -9.98 6.32
N ASN A 43 -3.20 -9.53 7.35
CA ASN A 43 -3.14 -10.07 8.71
C ASN A 43 -1.69 -10.25 9.22
N GLY A 44 -0.83 -9.27 8.94
CA GLY A 44 0.60 -9.30 9.33
C GLY A 44 1.50 -10.15 8.43
N HIS A 45 0.96 -10.90 7.46
CA HIS A 45 1.74 -11.71 6.53
C HIS A 45 2.00 -10.98 5.22
N HIS A 46 3.21 -11.12 4.66
CA HIS A 46 3.57 -10.52 3.37
C HIS A 46 2.67 -11.09 2.26
N TRP A 47 1.99 -10.21 1.53
CA TRP A 47 1.04 -10.63 0.49
C TRP A 47 1.44 -10.15 -0.90
N ARG A 48 1.72 -8.85 -1.08
CA ARG A 48 2.14 -8.28 -2.37
C ARG A 48 3.33 -7.35 -2.20
N TYR A 49 4.25 -7.39 -3.16
CA TYR A 49 5.38 -6.48 -3.20
C TYR A 49 5.27 -5.53 -4.37
N MET A 50 5.82 -4.33 -4.19
CA MET A 50 5.99 -3.33 -5.23
C MET A 50 7.40 -2.75 -5.13
N ALA A 51 8.20 -2.98 -6.15
CA ALA A 51 9.48 -2.30 -6.33
C ALA A 51 9.22 -0.98 -7.06
N ALA A 52 9.77 0.10 -6.54
CA ALA A 52 9.67 1.43 -7.10
C ALA A 52 11.10 2.03 -7.18
N SER A 53 11.56 2.35 -8.38
CA SER A 53 12.88 2.94 -8.60
C SER A 53 12.75 4.20 -9.44
N GLY A 54 13.39 5.29 -9.00
CA GLY A 54 13.59 6.48 -9.81
C GLY A 54 14.89 6.35 -10.61
N SER A 55 14.82 6.45 -11.93
CA SER A 55 15.99 6.31 -12.81
C SER A 55 16.40 7.62 -13.48
N GLY A 56 17.71 7.73 -13.75
CA GLY A 56 18.29 8.90 -14.38
C GLY A 56 18.07 10.16 -13.55
N SER A 57 17.48 11.19 -14.19
CA SER A 57 17.13 12.47 -13.57
C SER A 57 15.63 12.66 -13.36
N HIS A 58 14.81 11.60 -13.44
CA HIS A 58 13.35 11.71 -13.36
C HIS A 58 12.77 10.97 -12.16
N HIS A 59 11.71 11.54 -11.59
CA HIS A 59 10.84 10.83 -10.66
C HIS A 59 10.11 9.71 -11.41
N GLN A 60 9.93 8.57 -10.75
CA GLN A 60 9.13 7.48 -11.30
C GLN A 60 8.06 7.05 -10.31
N THR A 61 6.88 6.79 -10.86
CA THR A 61 5.77 6.24 -10.09
C THR A 61 5.67 4.74 -10.38
N ALA A 62 5.64 3.94 -9.33
CA ALA A 62 5.20 2.55 -9.40
C ALA A 62 3.84 2.41 -8.73
N SER A 63 3.02 1.51 -9.24
CA SER A 63 1.72 1.19 -8.67
C SER A 63 1.47 -0.31 -8.72
N VAL A 64 0.85 -0.85 -7.68
CA VAL A 64 0.34 -2.22 -7.65
C VAL A 64 -1.12 -2.19 -7.21
N SER A 65 -1.95 -2.98 -7.87
CA SER A 65 -3.34 -3.17 -7.47
C SER A 65 -3.66 -4.66 -7.35
N ALA A 66 -4.46 -5.03 -6.36
CA ALA A 66 -4.85 -6.40 -6.13
C ALA A 66 -6.28 -6.50 -5.59
N LEU A 67 -7.04 -7.46 -6.14
CA LEU A 67 -8.32 -7.88 -5.59
C LEU A 67 -8.10 -8.90 -4.48
N TYR A 68 -8.83 -8.74 -3.38
CA TYR A 68 -8.85 -9.72 -2.31
C TYR A 68 -10.20 -9.78 -1.63
N ARG A 69 -10.61 -10.99 -1.24
CA ARG A 69 -11.82 -11.20 -0.47
C ARG A 69 -11.48 -11.09 1.02
N MET A 70 -11.94 -10.01 1.64
CA MET A 70 -11.75 -9.74 3.06
C MET A 70 -12.94 -10.28 3.87
N LYS A 71 -12.67 -10.64 5.13
CA LYS A 71 -13.66 -10.94 6.15
C LYS A 71 -13.66 -9.83 7.20
N HIS A 72 -14.77 -9.69 7.92
CA HIS A 72 -14.85 -8.77 9.06
C HIS A 72 -13.71 -9.03 10.04
N GLY A 73 -12.95 -7.98 10.36
CA GLY A 73 -11.79 -8.00 11.25
C GLY A 73 -10.45 -8.33 10.58
N ASP A 74 -10.42 -8.68 9.29
CA ASP A 74 -9.16 -8.81 8.56
C ASP A 74 -8.47 -7.44 8.39
N ILE A 75 -7.14 -7.44 8.43
CA ILE A 75 -6.31 -6.23 8.43
C ILE A 75 -5.43 -6.20 7.18
N MET A 76 -5.37 -5.04 6.54
CA MET A 76 -4.43 -4.72 5.46
C MET A 76 -3.51 -3.58 5.88
N THR A 77 -2.19 -3.75 5.71
CA THR A 77 -1.19 -2.70 5.97
C THR A 77 -0.19 -2.56 4.84
N VAL A 78 0.51 -1.43 4.81
CA VAL A 78 1.64 -1.19 3.91
C VAL A 78 2.90 -0.99 4.73
N GLU A 79 3.94 -1.74 4.40
CA GLU A 79 5.26 -1.66 5.03
C GLU A 79 6.31 -1.28 3.98
N LEU A 80 7.21 -0.35 4.32
CA LEU A 80 8.42 -0.09 3.55
C LEU A 80 9.50 -1.09 3.98
N THR A 81 9.70 -2.14 3.20
CA THR A 81 10.61 -3.26 3.52
C THR A 81 12.07 -2.98 3.16
N ARG A 82 12.32 -2.15 2.13
CA ARG A 82 13.67 -1.74 1.73
C ARG A 82 13.67 -0.29 1.28
N ASN A 83 14.69 0.46 1.71
CA ASN A 83 14.95 1.84 1.31
C ASN A 83 16.46 2.02 1.20
N THR A 84 16.96 2.44 0.03
CA THR A 84 18.40 2.53 -0.21
C THR A 84 19.08 3.66 0.56
N ASP A 85 18.40 4.79 0.80
CA ASP A 85 19.06 6.02 1.29
C ASP A 85 18.25 6.81 2.33
N ASN A 86 17.32 6.16 3.02
CA ASN A 86 16.49 6.78 4.05
C ASN A 86 15.65 7.98 3.57
N THR A 87 15.47 8.13 2.25
CA THR A 87 14.57 9.12 1.66
C THR A 87 13.14 8.60 1.67
N MET A 88 12.16 9.50 1.71
CA MET A 88 10.75 9.12 1.70
C MET A 88 10.17 9.35 0.30
N ALA A 89 9.50 8.33 -0.24
CA ALA A 89 8.65 8.50 -1.40
C ALA A 89 7.33 9.15 -1.00
N THR A 90 6.70 9.87 -1.92
CA THR A 90 5.29 10.20 -1.78
C THR A 90 4.48 8.95 -2.10
N THR A 91 3.71 8.44 -1.14
CA THR A 91 2.91 7.22 -1.33
C THR A 91 1.41 7.50 -1.21
N THR A 92 0.62 6.73 -1.94
CA THR A 92 -0.83 6.68 -1.79
C THR A 92 -1.26 5.23 -1.59
N PHE A 93 -2.16 4.99 -0.65
CA PHE A 93 -2.77 3.69 -0.41
C PHE A 93 -4.28 3.87 -0.33
N GLU A 94 -4.99 3.06 -1.11
CA GLU A 94 -6.45 3.12 -1.24
C GLU A 94 -7.03 1.71 -1.21
N GLY A 95 -8.21 1.58 -0.62
CA GLY A 95 -9.00 0.35 -0.60
C GLY A 95 -10.47 0.69 -0.86
N VAL A 96 -11.13 -0.07 -1.74
CA VAL A 96 -12.55 0.10 -2.05
C VAL A 96 -13.27 -1.24 -2.05
N LEU A 97 -14.41 -1.31 -1.36
CA LEU A 97 -15.34 -2.45 -1.42
C LEU A 97 -16.09 -2.43 -2.75
N LEU A 98 -16.08 -3.56 -3.45
CA LEU A 98 -16.78 -3.71 -4.73
C LEU A 98 -18.16 -4.36 -4.56
N TYR A 99 -18.25 -5.44 -3.79
CA TYR A 99 -19.49 -6.20 -3.50
C TYR A 99 -19.25 -7.32 -2.48
#